data_AF-A0A820EHL0-F1
#
_entry.id   AF-A0A820EHL0-F1
#
_cell.length_a   1.000
_cell.length_b   1.000
_cell.length_c   1.000
_cell.angle_alpha   90.00
_cell.angle_beta   90.00
_cell.angle_gamma   90.00
#
_symmetry.space_group_name_H-M   'P 1'
#
loop_
_entity.id
_entity.type
_entity.pdbx_description
1 polymer ?
#
loop_
_entity_poly.entity_id
_entity_poly.type
_entity_poly.pdbx_seq_one_letter_code
_entity_poly.pdbx_strand_id
1 'polypeptide(L)'
;MYESFLWKETVYLQSNFPKLGKWLFGYELEKSTVEKVKPESLLELAFIIFAAPYACFLKDRHCYALPEVTYENLISKPEETIGAVFDVCGISKSLIPEALTALNRDSQAGTLLSRDKMAQ
;
A
#
# COMPACT_ATOMS: atom_id res chain seq x y z
N MET A 1 -12.68 -26.07 14.95
CA MET A 1 -12.59 -24.90 15.86
C MET A 1 -12.03 -23.66 15.14
N TYR A 2 -11.06 -23.82 14.23
CA TYR A 2 -10.50 -22.72 13.43
C TYR A 2 -11.42 -22.22 12.30
N GLU A 3 -12.04 -23.15 11.55
CA GLU A 3 -12.99 -22.79 10.49
C GLU A 3 -14.21 -22.02 11.01
N SER A 4 -14.68 -22.35 12.21
CA SER A 4 -15.83 -21.68 12.83
C SER A 4 -15.55 -20.25 13.28
N PHE A 5 -14.28 -19.89 13.51
CA PHE A 5 -13.88 -18.54 13.91
C PHE A 5 -13.78 -17.63 12.68
N LEU A 6 -13.04 -18.07 11.66
CA LEU A 6 -12.91 -17.33 10.40
C LEU A 6 -14.27 -17.14 9.71
N TRP A 7 -15.14 -18.16 9.68
CA TRP A 7 -16.47 -18.02 9.06
C TRP A 7 -17.34 -17.00 9.79
N LYS A 8 -17.32 -16.97 11.13
CA LYS A 8 -18.13 -16.03 11.91
C LYS A 8 -17.67 -14.59 11.75
N GLU A 9 -16.36 -14.34 11.77
CA GLU A 9 -15.80 -12.99 11.63
C GLU A 9 -15.89 -12.47 10.19
N THR A 10 -15.64 -13.33 9.19
CA THR A 10 -15.82 -12.95 7.79
C THR A 10 -17.28 -12.63 7.49
N VAL A 11 -18.25 -13.39 8.03
CA VAL A 11 -19.67 -13.04 7.93
C VAL A 11 -20.00 -11.75 8.65
N TYR A 12 -19.47 -11.57 9.86
CA TYR A 12 -19.71 -10.36 10.65
C TYR A 12 -19.22 -9.12 9.89
N LEU A 13 -18.01 -9.16 9.34
CA LEU A 13 -17.44 -8.06 8.58
C LEU A 13 -18.12 -7.87 7.22
N GLN A 14 -18.49 -8.94 6.51
CA GLN A 14 -19.24 -8.82 5.25
C GLN A 14 -20.68 -8.31 5.46
N SER A 15 -21.30 -8.63 6.60
CA SER A 15 -22.67 -8.22 6.91
C SER A 15 -22.74 -6.79 7.45
N ASN A 16 -21.80 -6.40 8.31
CA ASN A 16 -21.80 -5.07 8.95
C ASN A 16 -20.96 -4.04 8.18
N PHE A 17 -19.97 -4.47 7.40
CA PHE A 17 -19.07 -3.60 6.62
C PHE A 17 -18.84 -4.15 5.21
N PRO A 18 -19.89 -4.28 4.37
CA PRO A 18 -19.85 -5.03 3.11
C PRO A 18 -18.77 -4.56 2.12
N LYS A 19 -18.47 -3.25 2.08
CA LYS A 19 -17.39 -2.71 1.24
C LYS A 19 -16.00 -3.07 1.77
N LEU A 20 -15.82 -3.01 3.09
CA LEU A 20 -14.57 -3.34 3.76
C LEU A 20 -14.32 -4.85 3.74
N GLY A 21 -15.34 -5.67 4.02
CA GLY A 21 -15.25 -7.12 3.90
C GLY A 21 -14.95 -7.58 2.48
N LYS A 22 -15.49 -6.92 1.45
CA LYS A 22 -15.12 -7.21 0.05
C LYS A 22 -13.68 -6.78 -0.28
N TRP A 23 -13.19 -5.70 0.33
CA TRP A 23 -11.84 -5.18 0.12
C TRP A 23 -10.77 -6.01 0.85
N LEU A 24 -11.04 -6.43 2.10
CA LEU A 24 -10.16 -7.22 2.98
C LEU A 24 -10.07 -8.72 2.67
N PHE A 25 -10.99 -9.25 1.87
CA PHE A 25 -11.07 -10.67 1.53
C PHE A 25 -11.18 -10.90 0.01
N GLY A 26 -10.89 -9.87 -0.78
CA GLY A 26 -11.04 -9.87 -2.23
C GLY A 26 -9.89 -10.55 -2.98
N TYR A 27 -8.79 -10.87 -2.29
CA TYR A 27 -7.59 -11.45 -2.91
C TYR A 27 -7.36 -12.89 -2.43
N GLU A 28 -7.29 -13.84 -3.36
CA GLU A 28 -7.04 -15.27 -3.08
C GLU A 28 -5.75 -15.53 -2.26
N LEU A 29 -4.80 -14.58 -2.28
CA LEU A 29 -3.57 -14.56 -1.51
C LEU A 29 -3.77 -14.50 0.02
N GLU A 30 -4.86 -13.89 0.48
CA GLU A 30 -5.13 -13.67 1.91
C GLU A 30 -5.49 -14.98 2.62
N LYS A 31 -6.22 -15.86 1.95
CA LYS A 31 -6.71 -17.11 2.57
C LYS A 31 -5.57 -18.06 2.95
N SER A 32 -4.64 -18.31 2.02
CA SER A 32 -3.51 -19.23 2.26
C SER A 32 -2.50 -18.71 3.30
N THR A 33 -2.42 -17.39 3.46
CA THR A 33 -1.54 -16.73 4.43
C THR A 33 -2.17 -16.75 5.83
N VAL A 34 -3.46 -16.44 5.94
CA VAL A 34 -4.21 -16.51 7.20
C VAL A 34 -4.28 -17.95 7.74
N GLU A 35 -4.43 -18.95 6.87
CA GLU A 35 -4.41 -20.37 7.26
C GLU A 35 -3.06 -20.83 7.84
N LYS A 36 -1.96 -20.24 7.38
CA LYS A 36 -0.59 -20.55 7.86
C LYS A 36 -0.24 -19.81 9.14
N VAL A 37 -0.53 -18.50 9.20
CA VAL A 37 -0.14 -17.63 10.32
C VAL A 37 -1.06 -17.83 11.52
N LYS A 38 -2.34 -18.16 11.29
CA LYS A 38 -3.33 -18.44 12.33
C LYS A 38 -3.45 -17.31 13.37
N PRO A 39 -3.99 -16.14 12.99
CA PRO A 39 -4.14 -15.00 13.90
C PRO A 39 -5.03 -15.34 15.10
N GLU A 40 -4.62 -14.91 16.30
CA GLU A 40 -5.33 -15.12 17.56
C GLU A 40 -6.29 -13.96 17.89
N SER A 41 -6.19 -12.84 17.15
CA SER A 41 -7.02 -11.65 17.35
C SER A 41 -7.40 -10.95 16.05
N LEU A 42 -8.44 -10.11 16.11
CA LEU A 42 -8.83 -9.24 14.99
C LEU A 42 -7.71 -8.26 14.60
N LEU A 43 -6.91 -7.83 15.56
CA LEU A 43 -5.78 -6.95 15.32
C LEU A 43 -4.71 -7.67 14.50
N GLU A 44 -4.37 -8.90 14.86
CA GLU A 44 -3.42 -9.73 14.10
C GLU A 44 -3.95 -10.08 12.71
N LEU A 45 -5.24 -10.39 12.59
CA LEU A 45 -5.88 -10.62 11.28
C LEU A 45 -5.77 -9.37 10.39
N ALA A 46 -6.06 -8.19 10.94
CA ALA A 46 -5.90 -6.93 10.22
C ALA A 46 -4.43 -6.74 9.79
N PHE A 47 -3.46 -6.94 10.68
CA PHE A 47 -2.04 -6.86 10.34
C PHE A 47 -1.66 -7.80 9.19
N ILE A 48 -2.14 -9.05 9.20
CA ILE A 48 -1.87 -10.01 8.11
C ILE A 48 -2.46 -9.51 6.80
N ILE A 49 -3.71 -9.04 6.80
CA ILE A 49 -4.38 -8.53 5.60
C ILE A 49 -3.66 -7.30 5.03
N PHE A 50 -3.20 -6.38 5.88
CA PHE A 50 -2.46 -5.20 5.42
C PHE A 50 -1.02 -5.51 5.00
N ALA A 51 -0.34 -6.44 5.67
CA ALA A 51 1.07 -6.75 5.41
C ALA A 51 1.25 -7.77 4.27
N ALA A 52 0.30 -8.68 4.05
CA ALA A 52 0.45 -9.75 3.06
C ALA A 52 0.61 -9.24 1.61
N PRO A 53 -0.17 -8.25 1.13
CA PRO A 53 0.04 -7.68 -0.20
C PRO A 53 1.45 -7.09 -0.36
N TYR A 54 1.94 -6.37 0.66
CA TYR A 54 3.28 -5.79 0.64
C TYR A 54 4.38 -6.85 0.67
N ALA A 55 4.24 -7.89 1.50
CA ALA A 55 5.19 -9.00 1.57
C ALA A 55 5.25 -9.80 0.25
N CYS A 56 4.11 -10.01 -0.41
CA CYS A 56 4.05 -10.68 -1.71
C CYS A 56 4.63 -9.80 -2.81
N PHE A 57 4.33 -8.50 -2.79
CA PHE A 57 4.98 -7.52 -3.65
C PHE A 57 6.51 -7.56 -3.50
N LEU A 58 7.05 -7.55 -2.28
CA LEU A 58 8.50 -7.63 -2.05
C LEU A 58 9.12 -8.93 -2.56
N LYS A 59 8.43 -10.06 -2.38
CA LYS A 59 8.88 -11.37 -2.88
C LYS A 59 8.94 -11.40 -4.40
N ASP A 60 7.91 -10.89 -5.06
CA ASP A 60 7.76 -10.93 -6.52
C ASP A 60 8.23 -9.62 -7.18
N ARG A 61 8.92 -8.74 -6.44
CA ARG A 61 9.40 -7.42 -6.90
C ARG A 61 10.14 -7.50 -8.24
N HIS A 62 10.94 -8.54 -8.40
CA HIS A 62 11.74 -8.80 -9.60
C HIS A 62 10.91 -9.17 -10.84
N CYS A 63 9.65 -9.56 -10.66
CA CYS A 63 8.71 -9.89 -11.73
C CYS A 63 7.99 -8.66 -12.29
N TYR A 64 8.01 -7.52 -11.58
CA TYR A 64 7.37 -6.29 -12.04
C TYR A 64 8.31 -5.49 -12.93
N ALA A 65 7.86 -5.19 -14.15
CA ALA A 65 8.60 -4.39 -15.13
C ALA A 65 8.54 -2.86 -14.85
N LEU A 66 7.86 -2.44 -13.78
CA LEU A 66 7.67 -1.04 -13.45
C LEU A 66 8.66 -0.60 -12.35
N PRO A 67 9.15 0.64 -12.40
CA PRO A 67 10.06 1.17 -11.41
C PRO A 67 9.32 1.29 -10.08
N GLU A 68 9.83 0.61 -9.05
CA GLU A 68 9.32 0.74 -7.68
C GLU A 68 9.76 2.07 -7.10
N VAL A 69 8.78 2.92 -6.83
CA VAL A 69 8.99 4.18 -6.13
C VAL A 69 8.40 4.05 -4.74
N THR A 70 9.26 3.89 -3.73
CA THR A 70 8.85 4.03 -2.34
C THR A 70 8.98 5.47 -1.88
N TYR A 71 8.29 5.81 -0.79
CA TYR A 71 8.44 7.13 -0.17
C TYR A 71 9.88 7.36 0.28
N GLU A 72 10.53 6.34 0.85
CA GLU A 72 11.92 6.40 1.31
C GLU A 72 12.89 6.68 0.16
N ASN A 73 12.68 6.09 -1.02
CA ASN A 73 13.47 6.36 -2.21
C ASN A 73 13.28 7.80 -2.69
N LEU A 74 12.03 8.28 -2.70
CA LEU A 74 11.69 9.67 -3.03
C LEU A 74 12.32 10.69 -2.08
N ILE A 75 12.48 10.37 -0.79
CA ILE A 75 13.10 11.29 0.18
C ILE A 75 14.63 11.17 0.17
N SER A 76 15.19 9.97 0.10
CA SER A 76 16.64 9.74 0.19
C SER A 76 17.38 10.03 -1.12
N LYS A 77 16.75 9.76 -2.27
CA LYS A 77 17.34 9.88 -3.60
C LYS A 77 16.31 10.42 -4.61
N PRO A 78 15.78 11.63 -4.41
CA PRO A 78 14.66 12.16 -5.19
C PRO A 78 14.96 12.24 -6.69
N GLU A 79 16.14 12.73 -7.09
CA GLU A 79 16.51 12.91 -8.49
C GLU A 79 16.68 11.58 -9.25
N GLU A 80 17.38 10.62 -8.64
CA GLU A 80 17.57 9.26 -9.17
C GLU A 80 16.23 8.55 -9.33
N THR A 81 15.37 8.67 -8.32
CA THR A 81 14.04 8.02 -8.29
C THR A 81 13.12 8.59 -9.36
N ILE A 82 13.01 9.92 -9.47
CA ILE A 82 12.21 10.57 -10.52
C ILE A 82 12.78 10.28 -11.91
N GLY A 83 14.10 10.30 -12.06
CA GLY A 83 14.78 9.97 -13.32
C GLY A 83 14.44 8.56 -13.82
N ALA A 84 14.44 7.57 -12.93
CA ALA A 84 14.07 6.19 -13.26
C ALA A 84 12.59 6.07 -13.71
N VAL A 85 11.68 6.82 -13.09
CA VAL A 85 10.28 6.90 -13.52
C VAL A 85 10.18 7.52 -14.91
N PHE A 86 10.90 8.62 -15.14
CA PHE A 86 10.88 9.32 -16.43
C PHE A 86 11.40 8.46 -17.56
N ASP A 87 12.47 7.68 -17.33
CA ASP A 87 13.00 6.71 -18.30
C ASP A 87 11.93 5.70 -18.73
N VAL A 88 11.17 5.16 -17.78
CA VAL A 88 10.13 4.16 -18.08
C VAL A 88 8.91 4.78 -18.76
N CYS A 89 8.54 6.00 -18.37
CA CYS A 89 7.41 6.72 -18.95
C CYS A 89 7.74 7.43 -20.28
N GLY A 90 9.00 7.40 -20.74
CA GLY A 90 9.43 8.12 -21.94
C GLY A 90 9.38 9.65 -21.79
N ILE A 91 9.53 10.16 -20.57
CA ILE A 91 9.51 11.59 -20.25
C ILE A 91 10.94 12.14 -20.30
N SER A 92 11.12 13.35 -20.83
CA SER A 92 12.43 13.99 -20.88
C SER A 92 12.97 14.27 -19.48
N LYS A 93 14.23 13.85 -19.22
CA LYS A 93 14.97 14.18 -17.99
C LYS A 93 15.19 15.67 -17.78
N SER A 94 15.03 16.50 -18.81
CA SER A 94 15.08 17.96 -18.67
C SER A 94 14.01 18.52 -17.74
N LEU A 95 12.92 17.78 -17.52
CA LEU A 95 11.80 18.19 -16.65
C LEU A 95 11.99 17.76 -15.18
N ILE A 96 13.09 17.07 -14.86
CA ILE A 96 13.38 16.62 -13.48
C ILE A 96 13.38 17.79 -12.48
N PRO A 97 14.02 18.95 -12.75
CA PRO A 97 13.98 20.08 -11.82
C PRO A 97 12.58 20.58 -11.49
N GLU A 98 11.68 20.57 -12.48
CA GLU A 98 10.28 20.97 -12.32
C GLU A 98 9.50 19.94 -11.50
N ALA A 99 9.75 18.64 -11.73
CA ALA A 99 9.16 17.56 -10.94
C ALA A 99 9.62 17.60 -9.47
N LEU A 100 10.91 17.88 -9.22
CA LEU A 100 11.45 18.07 -7.88
C LEU A 100 10.81 19.28 -7.17
N THR A 101 10.55 20.36 -7.91
CA THR A 101 9.84 21.52 -7.39
C THR A 101 8.40 21.16 -7.01
N ALA A 102 7.72 20.37 -7.85
CA ALA A 102 6.37 19.90 -7.58
C ALA A 102 6.29 18.96 -6.36
N LEU A 103 7.32 18.15 -6.10
CA LEU A 103 7.39 17.26 -4.93
C LEU A 103 7.30 18.03 -3.60
N ASN A 104 7.88 19.23 -3.55
CA ASN A 104 7.84 20.08 -2.36
C ASN A 104 6.47 20.72 -2.11
N ARG A 105 5.60 20.77 -3.13
CA ARG A 105 4.25 21.30 -2.99
C ARG A 105 3.39 20.33 -2.18
N ASP A 106 2.69 20.87 -1.18
CA ASP A 106 1.64 20.11 -0.51
C ASP A 106 0.42 20.03 -1.42
N SER A 107 0.19 18.84 -2.01
CA SER A 107 -0.98 18.58 -2.85
C SER A 107 -2.29 18.58 -2.05
N GLN A 108 -2.20 18.48 -0.72
CA GLN A 108 -3.33 18.49 0.21
C GLN A 108 -3.52 19.87 0.86
N ALA A 109 -2.82 20.91 0.40
CA ALA A 109 -2.97 22.27 0.93
C ALA A 109 -4.44 22.73 0.98
N GLY A 110 -4.87 23.22 2.15
CA GLY A 110 -6.25 23.65 2.40
C GLY A 110 -7.23 22.53 2.79
N THR A 111 -6.80 21.27 2.80
CA THR A 111 -7.58 20.14 3.32
C THR A 111 -7.20 19.82 4.76
N LEU A 112 -7.98 18.93 5.40
CA LEU A 112 -7.65 18.39 6.73
C LEU A 112 -6.37 17.55 6.75
N LEU A 113 -5.89 17.08 5.58
CA LEU A 113 -4.71 16.24 5.44
C LEU A 113 -3.46 17.03 5.01
N SER A 114 -3.52 18.37 5.00
CA SER A 114 -2.36 19.19 4.66
C SER A 114 -1.24 19.00 5.70
N ARG A 115 0.02 19.13 5.28
CA ARG A 115 1.19 18.99 6.17
C ARG A 115 1.08 19.94 7.36
N ASP A 116 0.63 21.17 7.13
CA ASP A 116 0.44 22.18 8.17
C ASP A 116 -0.61 21.78 9.23
N LYS A 117 -1.61 20.98 8.85
CA LYS A 117 -2.69 20.53 9.73
C LYS A 117 -2.34 19.23 10.46
N MET A 118 -1.49 18.39 9.88
CA MET A 118 -1.02 17.15 10.51
C MET A 118 0.19 17.35 11.45
N ALA A 119 0.89 18.48 11.34
CA ALA A 119 2.02 18.82 12.22
C ALA A 119 1.62 19.49 13.55
N GLN A 120 0.32 19.66 13.80
CA GLN A 120 -0.27 20.21 15.03
C GLN A 120 -0.77 19.09 15.94
#